data_AF-A0A435XGW5-F1
#
_entry.id   AF-A0A435XGW5-F1
#
_cell.length_a   1.000
_cell.length_b   1.000
_cell.length_c   1.000
_cell.angle_alpha   90.00
_cell.angle_beta   90.00
_cell.angle_gamma   90.00
#
_symmetry.space_group_name_H-M   'P 1'
#
loop_
_entity.id
_entity.type
_entity.pdbx_description
1 polymer ?
#
loop_
_entity_poly.entity_id
_entity_poly.type
_entity_poly.pdbx_seq_one_letter_code
_entity_poly.pdbx_strand_id
1 'polypeptide(L)' 'MSISNQKILIVGGGSGMGLALARRCLEAGAEV' A
#
# COMPACT_ATOMS: atom_id res chain seq x y z
N MET A 1 6.33 10.70 7.23
CA MET A 1 7.12 9.76 6.40
C MET A 1 6.54 9.81 5.00
N SER A 2 7.31 10.20 3.99
CA SER A 2 6.85 10.11 2.59
C SER A 2 7.22 8.74 2.03
N ILE A 3 6.26 8.03 1.43
CA ILE A 3 6.47 6.74 0.74
C ILE A 3 6.19 6.85 -0.76
N SER A 4 6.09 8.08 -1.29
CA SER A 4 5.88 8.35 -2.71
C SER A 4 6.99 7.71 -3.57
N ASN A 5 6.64 7.14 -4.73
CA ASN A 5 7.54 6.47 -5.67
C ASN A 5 8.27 5.23 -5.13
N GLN A 6 7.84 4.67 -3.99
CA GLN A 6 8.35 3.41 -3.49
C GLN A 6 7.52 2.24 -4.03
N LYS A 7 8.19 1.12 -4.39
CA LYS A 7 7.52 -0.16 -4.65
C LYS A 7 7.37 -0.96 -3.36
N ILE A 8 6.16 -1.39 -3.02
CA ILE A 8 5.83 -2.03 -1.76
C ILE A 8 5.10 -3.35 -2.03
N LEU A 9 5.65 -4.48 -1.58
CA LEU A 9 4.93 -5.75 -1.62
C LEU A 9 4.08 -5.94 -0.36
N ILE A 10 2.76 -6.09 -0.52
CA ILE A 10 1.85 -6.45 0.56
C ILE A 10 1.30 -7.87 0.35
N VAL A 11 1.69 -8.79 1.22
CA VAL A 11 1.13 -10.14 1.25
C VAL A 11 -0.29 -10.09 1.83
N GLY A 12 -1.26 -10.73 1.17
CA GLY A 12 -2.66 -10.71 1.61
C GLY A 12 -3.39 -9.38 1.34
N GLY A 13 -2.90 -8.55 0.41
CA GLY A 13 -3.49 -7.24 0.06
C GLY A 13 -4.90 -7.26 -0.54
N GLY A 14 -5.49 -8.44 -0.77
CA GLY A 14 -6.81 -8.58 -1.39
C GLY A 14 -8.01 -8.40 -0.45
N SER A 15 -7.80 -8.43 0.88
CA SER A 15 -8.91 -8.32 1.85
C SER A 15 -8.48 -7.77 3.21
N GLY A 16 -9.47 -7.47 4.05
CA GLY A 16 -9.28 -7.08 5.46
C GLY A 16 -8.24 -5.97 5.65
N MET A 17 -7.33 -6.20 6.59
CA MET A 17 -6.28 -5.24 6.93
C MET A 17 -5.25 -5.03 5.82
N GLY A 18 -4.95 -6.07 5.02
CA GLY A 18 -4.01 -5.97 3.91
C GLY A 18 -4.51 -5.02 2.83
N LEU A 19 -5.81 -5.10 2.48
CA LEU A 19 -6.44 -4.17 1.55
C LEU A 19 -6.51 -2.75 2.10
N ALA A 20 -6.80 -2.60 3.40
CA ALA A 20 -6.82 -1.28 4.05
C ALA A 20 -5.44 -0.61 4.01
N LEU A 21 -4.37 -1.38 4.21
CA LEU A 21 -2.99 -0.89 4.08
C LEU A 21 -2.65 -0.55 2.62
N ALA A 22 -2.98 -1.43 1.67
CA ALA A 22 -2.71 -1.22 0.25
C ALA A 22 -3.33 0.10 -0.25
N ARG A 23 -4.59 0.38 0.12
CA ARG A 23 -5.27 1.63 -0.23
C ARG A 23 -4.55 2.86 0.32
N ARG A 24 -4.16 2.83 1.60
CA ARG A 24 -3.41 3.94 2.22
C ARG A 24 -2.05 4.16 1.56
N CYS A 25 -1.38 3.10 1.15
CA CYS A 25 -0.10 3.19 0.43
C CYS A 25 -0.27 3.83 -0.95
N LEU A 26 -1.32 3.45 -1.70
CA LEU A 26 -1.67 4.07 -2.99
C LEU A 26 -2.03 5.55 -2.83
N GLU A 27 -2.84 5.90 -1.82
CA GLU A 27 -3.18 7.30 -1.49
C GLU A 27 -1.94 8.14 -1.13
N ALA A 28 -0.92 7.52 -0.54
CA ALA A 28 0.36 8.15 -0.22
C ALA A 28 1.34 8.19 -1.41
N GLY A 29 0.93 7.72 -2.60
CA GLY A 29 1.71 7.78 -3.84
C GLY A 29 2.74 6.66 -4.01
N ALA A 30 2.59 5.54 -3.29
CA ALA A 30 3.40 4.35 -3.51
C ALA A 30 2.85 3.49 -4.65
N GLU A 31 3.70 2.64 -5.21
CA GLU A 31 3.33 1.53 -6.09
C GLU A 31 3.24 0.26 -5.22
N VAL A 32 2.09 -0.42 -5.20
CA VAL A 32 1.76 -1.52 -4.28
C VAL A 32 1.41 -2.78 -5.04
#